data_AF-A0A495X0S9-F1
#
_entry.id   AF-A0A495X0S9-F1
#
_cell.length_a   1.000
_cell.length_b   1.000
_cell.length_c   1.000
_cell.angle_alpha   90.00
_cell.angle_beta   90.00
_cell.angle_gamma   90.00
#
_symmetry.space_group_name_H-M   'P 1'
#
loop_
_entity.id
_entity.type
_entity.pdbx_description
1 polymer ?
#
loop_
_entity_poly.entity_id
_entity_poly.type
_entity_poly.pdbx_seq_one_letter_code
_entity_poly.pdbx_strand_id
1 'polypeptide(L)'
;MLSDDPAARSRLRDLSRVLLKHTYPEHTDEEIEREVEAAEERFRRSGDPGAFAAEPAPPQELLDGAAPREPVVWSTGVRGLVTTAVVLAGLALTVLALTTAGAASRGVGGVLAVGACFAAVAAFVTHRRVHRTRLLSCRLRFDAPFAVDKGRAVSFRDDESADDEVIDDVSIVVARVKNTGRQRIDPDDYVSPLALHFPGRRVVSVDVAESEPENLANLVARMPDFEVVPGRDRVTLPTVALKPGYSFKVFIVLEGRASGDSKVEGRLRDGRITTKKTQRRTGPYTPLFAALTAIFLTGAVTAFLLPAVDRPADFDCVPGRLVVNGSTAFGATGAKLSGAYEALCPGAEIAVTARGSLEGLQRLNAARGEDRSRLLALSDVQAPREYADLRPLALAVVPFAIVVKADGRDVDLTTDQVRGIFGGTLTNWRDITGEDAPIHVVARSADSGTRRTLEDRLGVRSAAPTSDTCETPRAGTAVICERTSTADVIALVGKDEHAIGYVDVAGARESGAVKPVGVDGVRVTGDLVDVLRGGYGFWSVERVYRADPLGDSTLASAFVRYLRTPEAAEVMRQAGHLPCSDPRVADLCGG
;
A
#
# COMPACT_ATOMS: atom_id res chain seq x y z
N MET A 1 29.67 46.71 -38.06
CA MET A 1 29.16 47.31 -36.79
C MET A 1 27.75 47.79 -37.09
N LEU A 2 26.73 47.51 -36.26
CA LEU A 2 25.38 48.01 -36.60
C LEU A 2 25.37 49.55 -36.53
N SER A 3 25.04 50.16 -37.67
CA SER A 3 24.92 51.60 -37.93
C SER A 3 24.27 52.38 -36.77
N ASP A 4 24.76 53.59 -36.51
CA ASP A 4 24.19 54.56 -35.56
C ASP A 4 22.79 55.07 -35.96
N ASP A 5 22.17 54.52 -37.02
CA ASP A 5 20.81 54.83 -37.46
C ASP A 5 19.75 54.45 -36.40
N PRO A 6 19.06 55.45 -35.79
CA PRO A 6 18.02 55.23 -34.79
C PRO A 6 16.84 54.38 -35.30
N ALA A 7 16.57 54.41 -36.61
CA ALA A 7 15.47 53.68 -37.22
C ALA A 7 15.77 52.17 -37.32
N ALA A 8 17.03 51.79 -37.48
CA ALA A 8 17.47 50.39 -37.50
C ALA A 8 17.43 49.76 -36.11
N ARG A 9 17.86 50.51 -35.08
CA ARG A 9 17.77 50.09 -33.66
C ARG A 9 16.32 49.88 -33.23
N SER A 10 15.43 50.81 -33.57
CA SER A 10 13.99 50.68 -33.27
C SER A 10 13.38 49.40 -33.88
N ARG A 11 13.74 49.07 -35.13
CA ARG A 11 13.21 47.87 -35.80
C ARG A 11 13.75 46.56 -35.21
N LEU A 12 15.03 46.53 -34.83
CA LEU A 12 15.64 45.39 -34.15
C LEU A 12 15.05 45.19 -32.75
N ARG A 13 14.77 46.29 -32.05
CA ARG A 13 14.08 46.30 -30.76
C ARG A 13 12.66 45.75 -30.88
N ASP A 14 11.92 46.22 -31.87
CA ASP A 14 10.54 45.78 -32.12
C ASP A 14 10.49 44.31 -32.55
N LEU A 15 11.43 43.86 -33.39
CA LEU A 15 11.56 42.46 -33.78
C LEU A 15 11.91 41.58 -32.59
N SER A 16 12.86 42.00 -31.74
CA SER A 16 13.25 41.28 -30.52
C SER A 16 12.09 41.16 -29.55
N ARG A 17 11.31 42.24 -29.37
CA ARG A 17 10.09 42.25 -28.55
C ARG A 17 9.05 41.26 -29.06
N VAL A 18 8.75 41.28 -30.36
CA VAL A 18 7.78 40.35 -30.98
C VAL A 18 8.24 38.90 -30.86
N LEU A 19 9.53 38.63 -31.08
CA LEU A 19 10.12 37.30 -30.97
C LEU A 19 10.10 36.79 -29.53
N LEU A 20 10.46 37.61 -28.55
CA LEU A 20 10.43 37.23 -27.14
C LEU A 20 8.99 36.98 -26.65
N LYS A 21 8.04 37.83 -27.03
CA LYS A 21 6.62 37.69 -26.64
C LYS A 21 5.98 36.45 -27.26
N HIS A 22 6.40 36.08 -28.47
CA HIS A 22 5.93 34.84 -29.09
C HIS A 22 6.60 33.59 -28.51
N THR A 23 7.86 33.71 -28.08
CA THR A 23 8.64 32.59 -27.52
C THR A 23 8.28 32.31 -26.06
N TYR A 24 7.92 33.35 -25.29
CA TYR A 24 7.57 33.30 -23.87
C TYR A 24 6.21 33.98 -23.63
N PRO A 25 5.10 33.36 -24.06
CA PRO A 25 3.77 33.95 -23.90
C PRO A 25 3.36 34.12 -22.43
N GLU A 26 4.04 33.42 -21.50
CA GLU A 26 3.88 33.54 -20.06
C GLU A 26 4.60 34.74 -19.41
N HIS A 27 5.52 35.41 -20.11
CA HIS A 27 6.22 36.58 -19.59
C HIS A 27 5.35 37.84 -19.69
N THR A 28 5.45 38.71 -18.69
CA THR A 28 4.81 40.03 -18.71
C THR A 28 5.53 40.97 -19.67
N ASP A 29 4.83 42.00 -20.17
CA ASP A 29 5.44 42.98 -21.09
C ASP A 29 6.64 43.72 -20.45
N GLU A 30 6.66 43.88 -19.13
CA GLU A 30 7.80 44.44 -18.39
C GLU A 30 9.02 43.51 -18.32
N GLU A 31 8.81 42.19 -18.31
CA GLU A 31 9.89 41.19 -18.36
C GLU A 31 10.43 41.07 -19.79
N ILE A 32 9.56 41.14 -20.79
CA ILE A 32 9.95 41.20 -22.21
C ILE A 32 10.82 42.45 -22.47
N GLU A 33 10.41 43.63 -21.98
CA GLU A 33 11.20 44.86 -22.17
C GLU A 33 12.56 44.81 -21.46
N ARG A 34 12.63 44.24 -20.25
CA ARG A 34 13.91 44.07 -19.55
C ARG A 34 14.88 43.19 -20.33
N GLU A 35 14.39 42.14 -20.97
CA GLU A 35 15.23 41.26 -21.80
C GLU A 35 15.68 41.94 -23.09
N VAL A 36 14.81 42.71 -23.74
CA VAL A 36 15.16 43.51 -24.92
C VAL A 36 16.24 44.54 -24.58
N GLU A 37 16.08 45.27 -23.47
CA GLU A 37 17.05 46.26 -23.01
C GLU A 37 18.38 45.62 -22.59
N ALA A 38 18.34 44.45 -21.93
CA ALA A 38 19.54 43.71 -21.59
C ALA A 38 20.28 43.16 -22.83
N ALA A 39 19.57 42.80 -23.89
CA ALA A 39 20.16 42.37 -25.16
C ALA A 39 20.81 43.56 -25.91
N GLU A 40 20.13 44.71 -25.96
CA GLU A 40 20.67 45.95 -26.55
C GLU A 40 21.94 46.41 -25.83
N GLU A 41 21.94 46.37 -24.51
CA GLU A 41 23.07 46.79 -23.69
C GLU A 41 24.26 45.82 -23.79
N ARG A 42 24.00 44.50 -23.95
CA ARG A 42 25.03 43.49 -24.24
C ARG A 42 25.64 43.69 -25.62
N PHE A 43 24.81 43.98 -26.61
CA PHE A 43 25.25 44.28 -27.97
C PHE A 43 26.12 45.55 -28.02
N ARG A 44 25.69 46.61 -27.34
CA ARG A 44 26.44 47.88 -27.21
C ARG A 44 27.81 47.69 -26.57
N ARG A 45 27.93 46.81 -25.57
CA ARG A 45 29.22 46.47 -24.94
C ARG A 45 30.12 45.58 -25.81
N SER A 46 29.54 44.73 -26.67
CA SER A 46 30.32 43.86 -27.57
C SER A 46 30.96 44.59 -28.76
N GLY A 47 30.53 45.83 -29.03
CA GLY A 47 30.97 46.63 -30.17
C GLY A 47 32.24 47.47 -29.97
N ASP A 48 32.83 47.50 -28.77
CA ASP A 48 34.13 48.17 -28.51
C ASP A 48 35.18 47.13 -28.09
N PRO A 49 36.07 46.70 -29.01
CA PRO A 49 37.16 45.76 -28.70
C PRO A 49 38.19 46.32 -27.70
N GLY A 50 38.20 47.64 -27.45
CA GLY A 50 39.20 48.33 -26.62
C GLY A 50 38.79 48.53 -25.15
N ALA A 51 37.51 48.46 -24.82
CA ALA A 51 37.04 48.69 -23.45
C ALA A 51 37.27 47.49 -22.50
N PHE A 52 37.61 46.31 -23.03
CA PHE A 52 37.90 45.11 -22.23
C PHE A 52 39.35 45.00 -21.74
N ALA A 53 40.22 45.95 -22.07
CA ALA A 53 41.63 45.93 -21.70
C ALA A 53 42.00 46.80 -20.47
N ALA A 54 41.03 47.45 -19.80
CA ALA A 54 41.30 48.45 -18.77
C ALA A 54 40.60 48.24 -17.41
N GLU A 55 40.13 47.03 -17.10
CA GLU A 55 39.78 46.69 -15.71
C GLU A 55 40.87 45.81 -15.09
N PRO A 56 41.42 46.18 -13.91
CA PRO A 56 42.43 45.36 -13.26
C PRO A 56 41.83 44.01 -12.84
N ALA A 57 42.61 42.95 -13.07
CA ALA A 57 42.24 41.59 -12.68
C ALA A 57 41.85 41.54 -11.18
N PRO A 58 40.79 40.79 -10.81
CA PRO A 58 40.49 40.56 -9.40
C PRO A 58 41.66 39.82 -8.71
N PRO A 59 41.89 40.06 -7.40
CA PRO A 59 43.07 39.54 -6.69
C PRO A 59 43.20 38.01 -6.76
N GLN A 60 44.45 37.57 -6.89
CA GLN A 60 44.96 36.20 -7.05
C GLN A 60 44.66 35.19 -5.90
N GLU A 61 43.66 35.41 -5.04
CA GLU A 61 43.42 34.57 -3.85
C GLU A 61 42.36 33.48 -3.99
N LEU A 62 41.75 33.31 -5.17
CA LEU A 62 40.97 32.11 -5.48
C LEU A 62 41.45 31.54 -6.80
N LEU A 63 42.45 30.66 -6.74
CA LEU A 63 42.63 29.43 -7.54
C LEU A 63 44.09 28.98 -7.49
N ASP A 64 44.66 28.83 -6.29
CA ASP A 64 45.77 27.90 -6.07
C ASP A 64 45.21 26.61 -5.49
N GLY A 65 45.31 25.51 -6.23
CA GLY A 65 44.86 24.22 -5.71
C GLY A 65 44.77 23.07 -6.70
N ALA A 66 45.95 22.65 -7.20
CA ALA A 66 46.24 21.33 -7.77
C ALA A 66 45.77 21.07 -9.21
N ALA A 67 46.51 20.36 -10.06
CA ALA A 67 47.88 19.82 -10.06
C ALA A 67 48.10 19.23 -11.47
N PRO A 68 49.34 19.07 -11.95
CA PRO A 68 49.59 18.50 -13.27
C PRO A 68 49.34 16.99 -13.25
N ARG A 69 48.75 16.43 -14.32
CA ARG A 69 48.85 14.99 -14.60
C ARG A 69 48.97 14.67 -16.10
N GLU A 70 50.17 14.21 -16.42
CA GLU A 70 50.53 13.32 -17.53
C GLU A 70 49.86 11.90 -17.39
N PRO A 71 49.97 11.02 -18.41
CA PRO A 71 48.86 10.18 -18.86
C PRO A 71 48.76 8.76 -18.25
N VAL A 72 47.52 8.24 -18.30
CA VAL A 72 47.01 6.85 -18.46
C VAL A 72 47.92 5.68 -18.00
N VAL A 73 47.42 4.79 -17.11
CA VAL A 73 46.97 3.39 -17.37
C VAL A 73 46.46 2.76 -16.05
N TRP A 74 45.32 2.05 -16.14
CA TRP A 74 44.86 0.86 -15.37
C TRP A 74 43.38 0.91 -14.93
N SER A 75 42.58 0.35 -15.85
CA SER A 75 41.36 -0.45 -15.74
C SER A 75 40.70 -0.68 -14.37
N THR A 76 39.39 -0.40 -14.34
CA THR A 76 38.25 -1.31 -14.06
C THR A 76 38.41 -2.70 -13.39
N GLY A 77 39.61 -3.28 -13.20
CA GLY A 77 39.82 -4.63 -12.64
C GLY A 77 39.58 -4.75 -11.13
N VAL A 78 39.91 -3.72 -10.34
CA VAL A 78 39.78 -3.79 -8.86
C VAL A 78 38.31 -3.74 -8.39
N ARG A 79 37.42 -3.13 -9.18
CA ARG A 79 36.00 -2.95 -8.81
C ARG A 79 35.14 -4.19 -9.06
N GLY A 80 35.49 -5.01 -10.07
CA GLY A 80 34.87 -6.32 -10.28
C GLY A 80 35.23 -7.30 -9.16
N LEU A 81 36.48 -7.29 -8.73
CA LEU A 81 37.01 -8.18 -7.69
C LEU A 81 36.33 -7.99 -6.33
N VAL A 82 36.08 -6.75 -5.91
CA VAL A 82 35.39 -6.46 -4.64
C VAL A 82 33.91 -6.88 -4.71
N THR A 83 33.23 -6.70 -5.85
CA THR A 83 31.83 -7.15 -6.00
C THR A 83 31.70 -8.67 -6.03
N THR A 84 32.63 -9.37 -6.67
CA THR A 84 32.62 -10.85 -6.70
C THR A 84 32.97 -11.42 -5.34
N ALA A 85 33.88 -10.78 -4.58
CA ALA A 85 34.23 -11.19 -3.21
C ALA A 85 33.07 -11.03 -2.22
N VAL A 86 32.28 -9.95 -2.31
CA VAL A 86 31.11 -9.74 -1.43
C VAL A 86 29.98 -10.72 -1.75
N VAL A 87 29.77 -11.05 -3.03
CA VAL A 87 28.78 -12.05 -3.45
C VAL A 87 29.20 -13.46 -3.03
N LEU A 88 30.48 -13.81 -3.18
CA LEU A 88 31.02 -15.10 -2.73
C LEU A 88 31.01 -15.23 -1.20
N ALA A 89 31.28 -14.15 -0.46
CA ALA A 89 31.17 -14.12 1.00
C ALA A 89 29.71 -14.28 1.48
N GLY A 90 28.75 -13.65 0.79
CA GLY A 90 27.31 -13.84 1.05
C GLY A 90 26.83 -15.26 0.75
N LEU A 91 27.31 -15.87 -0.33
CA LEU A 91 27.05 -17.26 -0.70
C LEU A 91 27.68 -18.25 0.28
N ALA A 92 28.91 -17.98 0.75
CA ALA A 92 29.58 -18.79 1.76
C ALA A 92 28.85 -18.70 3.12
N LEU A 93 28.38 -17.53 3.53
CA LEU A 93 27.57 -17.34 4.75
C LEU A 93 26.20 -18.01 4.68
N THR A 94 25.57 -18.05 3.50
CA THR A 94 24.30 -18.78 3.31
C THR A 94 24.52 -20.28 3.28
N VAL A 95 25.59 -20.78 2.63
CA VAL A 95 25.95 -22.21 2.64
C VAL A 95 26.38 -22.66 4.05
N LEU A 96 27.08 -21.81 4.81
CA LEU A 96 27.43 -22.07 6.21
C LEU A 96 26.17 -22.10 7.10
N ALA A 97 25.23 -21.16 6.92
CA ALA A 97 23.95 -21.17 7.63
C ALA A 97 23.05 -22.38 7.25
N LEU A 98 23.14 -22.86 6.01
CA LEU A 98 22.42 -24.04 5.51
C LEU A 98 23.04 -25.37 5.95
N THR A 99 24.33 -25.38 6.33
CA THR A 99 25.05 -26.63 6.69
C THR A 99 25.19 -26.83 8.20
N THR A 100 25.09 -25.78 9.03
CA THR A 100 25.33 -25.89 10.48
C THR A 100 24.08 -25.84 11.36
N ALA A 101 22.86 -25.76 10.83
CA ALA A 101 21.65 -25.75 11.65
C ALA A 101 20.48 -26.57 11.07
N GLY A 102 20.44 -27.86 11.45
CA GLY A 102 19.18 -28.60 11.69
C GLY A 102 18.19 -28.68 10.53
N ALA A 103 18.49 -29.53 9.54
CA ALA A 103 17.54 -29.98 8.54
C ALA A 103 16.40 -30.82 9.17
N ALA A 104 15.30 -30.18 9.56
CA ALA A 104 13.98 -30.84 9.69
C ALA A 104 12.78 -29.87 9.80
N SER A 105 12.97 -28.60 10.17
CA SER A 105 11.87 -27.64 10.26
C SER A 105 12.29 -26.27 9.70
N ARG A 106 11.36 -25.61 8.99
CA ARG A 106 11.48 -24.28 8.33
C ARG A 106 11.82 -24.29 6.83
N GLY A 107 10.99 -24.98 6.04
CA GLY A 107 11.07 -24.99 4.56
C GLY A 107 10.66 -23.67 3.86
N VAL A 108 9.91 -22.79 4.51
CA VAL A 108 9.43 -21.54 3.88
C VAL A 108 10.27 -20.31 4.28
N GLY A 109 10.77 -20.28 5.52
CA GLY A 109 11.55 -19.15 6.04
C GLY A 109 12.90 -18.95 5.33
N GLY A 110 13.60 -20.04 5.00
CA GLY A 110 14.88 -19.97 4.29
C GLY A 110 14.76 -19.41 2.87
N VAL A 111 13.69 -19.78 2.15
CA VAL A 111 13.43 -19.31 0.78
C VAL A 111 13.09 -17.82 0.76
N LEU A 112 12.31 -17.35 1.73
CA LEU A 112 11.98 -15.93 1.88
C LEU A 112 13.22 -15.08 2.22
N ALA A 113 14.12 -15.58 3.07
CA ALA A 113 15.35 -14.88 3.43
C ALA A 113 16.32 -14.70 2.24
N VAL A 114 16.47 -15.73 1.41
CA VAL A 114 17.29 -15.67 0.18
C VAL A 114 16.67 -14.70 -0.85
N GLY A 115 15.35 -14.75 -1.01
CA GLY A 115 14.62 -13.82 -1.88
C GLY A 115 14.79 -12.35 -1.46
N ALA A 116 14.73 -12.07 -0.17
CA ALA A 116 14.94 -10.73 0.38
C ALA A 116 16.36 -10.19 0.10
N CYS A 117 17.39 -11.03 0.25
CA CYS A 117 18.77 -10.64 -0.04
C CYS A 117 18.99 -10.28 -1.51
N PHE A 118 18.44 -11.08 -2.44
CA PHE A 118 18.53 -10.78 -3.87
C PHE A 118 17.82 -9.47 -4.25
N ALA A 119 16.61 -9.24 -3.70
CA ALA A 119 15.88 -8.01 -3.93
C ALA A 119 16.63 -6.77 -3.41
N ALA A 120 17.23 -6.85 -2.22
CA ALA A 120 18.02 -5.76 -1.64
C ALA A 120 19.27 -5.44 -2.46
N VAL A 121 20.01 -6.47 -2.94
CA VAL A 121 21.18 -6.28 -3.80
C VAL A 121 20.79 -5.67 -5.15
N ALA A 122 19.72 -6.15 -5.77
CA ALA A 122 19.23 -5.62 -7.04
C ALA A 122 18.81 -4.13 -6.90
N ALA A 123 18.10 -3.79 -5.82
CA ALA A 123 17.70 -2.41 -5.50
C ALA A 123 18.93 -1.51 -5.24
N PHE A 124 19.92 -1.98 -4.48
CA PHE A 124 21.14 -1.23 -4.21
C PHE A 124 21.95 -0.97 -5.49
N VAL A 125 22.13 -1.98 -6.35
CA VAL A 125 22.88 -1.86 -7.60
C VAL A 125 22.18 -0.91 -8.58
N THR A 126 20.86 -1.01 -8.73
CA THR A 126 20.10 -0.09 -9.59
C THR A 126 20.09 1.33 -9.05
N HIS A 127 19.89 1.52 -7.74
CA HIS A 127 19.99 2.83 -7.09
C HIS A 127 21.37 3.47 -7.32
N ARG A 128 22.46 2.71 -7.10
CA ARG A 128 23.83 3.22 -7.31
C ARG A 128 24.12 3.58 -8.77
N ARG A 129 23.61 2.79 -9.73
CA ARG A 129 23.77 3.09 -11.16
C ARG A 129 23.03 4.37 -11.56
N VAL A 130 21.75 4.51 -11.19
CA VAL A 130 20.94 5.70 -11.52
C VAL A 130 21.52 6.97 -10.90
N HIS A 131 22.10 6.88 -9.70
CA HIS A 131 22.71 8.04 -9.03
C HIS A 131 24.10 8.41 -9.55
N ARG A 132 24.78 7.56 -10.34
CA ARG A 132 26.15 7.82 -10.84
C ARG A 132 26.25 8.24 -12.31
N THR A 133 25.19 8.11 -13.10
CA THR A 133 25.23 8.51 -14.51
C THR A 133 25.10 10.02 -14.68
N ARG A 134 26.03 10.63 -15.43
CA ARG A 134 25.93 12.02 -15.90
C ARG A 134 24.98 12.09 -17.10
N LEU A 135 24.07 13.07 -17.10
CA LEU A 135 23.08 13.20 -18.16
C LEU A 135 22.95 14.67 -18.59
N LEU A 136 23.29 14.93 -19.85
CA LEU A 136 23.19 16.25 -20.46
C LEU A 136 22.10 16.23 -21.53
N SER A 137 21.19 17.19 -21.50
CA SER A 137 20.19 17.37 -22.53
C SER A 137 20.53 18.58 -23.39
N CYS A 138 20.58 18.40 -24.70
CA CYS A 138 20.71 19.49 -25.66
C CYS A 138 19.55 19.42 -26.65
N ARG A 139 18.65 20.41 -26.59
CA ARG A 139 17.43 20.43 -27.40
C ARG A 139 17.46 21.60 -28.36
N LEU A 140 17.36 21.32 -29.65
CA LEU A 140 17.14 22.31 -30.69
C LEU A 140 15.63 22.64 -30.75
N ARG A 141 15.30 23.93 -30.68
CA ARG A 141 13.94 24.47 -30.73
C ARG A 141 13.90 25.55 -31.79
N PHE A 142 12.84 25.54 -32.60
CA PHE A 142 12.67 26.33 -33.81
C PHE A 142 13.77 26.02 -34.84
N ASP A 143 13.36 25.42 -35.96
CA ASP A 143 14.21 25.14 -37.11
C ASP A 143 13.35 25.43 -38.34
N ALA A 144 12.89 26.68 -38.44
CA ALA A 144 11.93 27.11 -39.46
C ALA A 144 12.52 28.28 -40.25
N PRO A 145 12.37 28.28 -41.60
CA PRO A 145 12.74 29.43 -42.42
C PRO A 145 11.84 30.62 -42.06
N PHE A 146 12.41 31.82 -42.03
CA PHE A 146 11.64 33.03 -41.87
C PHE A 146 10.84 33.26 -43.16
N ALA A 147 9.56 32.87 -43.18
CA ALA A 147 8.66 33.22 -44.26
C ALA A 147 8.23 34.68 -44.09
N VAL A 148 9.08 35.62 -44.49
CA VAL A 148 8.57 36.88 -45.03
C VAL A 148 8.09 36.54 -46.44
N ASP A 149 6.88 36.97 -46.78
CA ASP A 149 6.25 36.77 -48.08
C ASP A 149 7.23 36.86 -49.26
N LYS A 150 7.03 35.97 -50.24
CA LYS A 150 7.75 35.88 -51.51
C LYS A 150 8.27 37.24 -52.01
N GLY A 151 9.59 37.42 -52.03
CA GLY A 151 10.23 38.36 -52.96
C GLY A 151 10.83 39.65 -52.41
N ARG A 152 11.37 39.69 -51.18
CA ARG A 152 12.32 40.76 -50.80
C ARG A 152 13.53 40.22 -50.03
N ALA A 153 14.69 40.29 -50.69
CA ALA A 153 16.00 40.22 -50.08
C ALA A 153 16.11 41.20 -48.90
N VAL A 154 16.72 40.77 -47.79
CA VAL A 154 17.11 41.66 -46.71
C VAL A 154 18.56 42.04 -46.97
N SER A 155 18.80 43.27 -47.44
CA SER A 155 20.17 43.78 -47.59
C SER A 155 20.65 44.37 -46.26
N PHE A 156 21.84 43.95 -45.83
CA PHE A 156 22.62 44.68 -44.83
C PHE A 156 23.44 45.73 -45.58
N ARG A 157 23.11 47.01 -45.40
CA ARG A 157 23.94 48.11 -45.89
C ARG A 157 24.98 48.43 -44.82
N ASP A 158 26.21 47.95 -45.02
CA ASP A 158 27.38 48.51 -44.34
C ASP A 158 27.77 49.79 -45.10
N ASP A 159 27.72 50.96 -44.45
CA ASP A 159 28.04 52.26 -45.10
C ASP A 159 29.55 52.42 -45.43
N GLU A 160 30.38 51.39 -45.22
CA GLU A 160 31.83 51.41 -45.49
C GLU A 160 32.32 50.34 -46.49
N SER A 161 31.46 49.48 -47.05
CA SER A 161 31.84 48.53 -48.12
C SER A 161 30.90 48.64 -49.32
N ALA A 162 31.45 48.85 -50.51
CA ALA A 162 30.69 49.11 -51.74
C ALA A 162 30.01 47.87 -52.39
N ASP A 163 29.94 46.74 -51.68
CA ASP A 163 29.29 45.52 -52.14
C ASP A 163 28.15 45.11 -51.19
N ASP A 164 26.93 44.99 -51.72
CA ASP A 164 25.72 44.53 -51.00
C ASP A 164 25.83 43.03 -50.69
N GLU A 165 26.04 42.63 -49.43
CA GLU A 165 25.91 41.22 -49.02
C GLU A 165 24.43 40.90 -48.74
N VAL A 166 23.76 40.31 -49.73
CA VAL A 166 22.38 39.83 -49.64
C VAL A 166 22.37 38.49 -48.91
N ILE A 167 21.71 38.43 -47.76
CA ILE A 167 21.50 37.20 -46.99
C ILE A 167 20.14 36.60 -47.36
N ASP A 168 20.17 35.53 -48.15
CA ASP A 168 18.96 34.80 -48.57
C ASP A 168 18.66 33.61 -47.63
N ASP A 169 17.37 33.31 -47.42
CA ASP A 169 16.89 32.16 -46.63
C ASP A 169 17.37 32.13 -45.15
N VAL A 170 17.07 33.18 -44.38
CA VAL A 170 17.41 33.23 -42.94
C VAL A 170 16.57 32.24 -42.12
N SER A 171 17.22 31.50 -41.22
CA SER A 171 16.59 30.65 -40.21
C SER A 171 17.21 30.88 -38.82
N ILE A 172 16.40 30.70 -37.77
CA ILE A 172 16.83 30.87 -36.37
C ILE A 172 16.68 29.54 -35.63
N VAL A 173 17.71 29.16 -34.89
CA VAL A 173 17.73 27.97 -34.04
C VAL A 173 18.06 28.33 -32.60
N VAL A 174 17.26 27.83 -31.65
CA VAL A 174 17.52 27.96 -30.21
C VAL A 174 17.90 26.61 -29.61
N ALA A 175 19.15 26.49 -29.14
CA ALA A 175 19.66 25.30 -28.48
C ALA A 175 19.63 25.46 -26.95
N ARG A 176 18.83 24.68 -26.23
CA ARG A 176 18.85 24.63 -24.76
C ARG A 176 19.71 23.47 -24.27
N VAL A 177 20.80 23.80 -23.57
CA VAL A 177 21.71 22.85 -22.91
C VAL A 177 21.38 22.80 -21.42
N LYS A 178 21.13 21.61 -20.85
CA LYS A 178 20.77 21.44 -19.43
C LYS A 178 21.38 20.17 -18.85
N ASN A 179 21.99 20.27 -17.67
CA ASN A 179 22.30 19.08 -16.88
C ASN A 179 21.02 18.54 -16.23
N THR A 180 20.46 17.48 -16.81
CA THR A 180 19.25 16.80 -16.32
C THR A 180 19.57 15.63 -15.38
N GLY A 181 20.84 15.31 -15.20
CA GLY A 181 21.34 14.26 -14.31
C GLY A 181 21.43 14.68 -12.85
N ARG A 182 21.88 13.74 -12.00
CA ARG A 182 22.13 13.96 -10.57
C ARG A 182 23.59 14.28 -10.23
N GLN A 183 24.50 14.03 -11.15
CA GLN A 183 25.93 14.31 -11.00
C GLN A 183 26.26 15.68 -11.61
N ARG A 184 27.22 16.39 -11.01
CA ARG A 184 27.86 17.54 -11.65
C ARG A 184 28.61 17.04 -12.90
N ILE A 185 28.61 17.86 -13.94
CA ILE A 185 29.42 17.65 -15.14
C ILE A 185 30.50 18.72 -15.10
N ASP A 186 31.76 18.29 -15.08
CA ASP A 186 32.91 19.19 -15.13
C ASP A 186 33.52 19.20 -16.55
N PRO A 187 34.34 20.20 -16.93
CA PRO A 187 34.94 20.29 -18.26
C PRO A 187 35.68 19.01 -18.70
N ASP A 188 36.39 18.35 -17.78
CA ASP A 188 37.12 17.09 -18.03
C ASP A 188 36.21 15.87 -18.29
N ASP A 189 34.91 15.97 -17.98
CA ASP A 189 33.94 14.91 -18.24
C ASP A 189 33.52 14.86 -19.72
N TYR A 190 33.77 15.92 -20.49
CA TYR A 190 33.53 15.95 -21.93
C TYR A 190 34.65 15.18 -22.65
N VAL A 191 34.32 13.99 -23.16
CA VAL A 191 35.21 13.22 -24.04
C VAL A 191 35.31 13.90 -25.42
N SER A 192 34.22 14.53 -25.84
CA SER A 192 34.21 15.46 -26.98
C SER A 192 33.23 16.59 -26.69
N PRO A 193 33.54 17.84 -27.11
CA PRO A 193 32.65 18.98 -26.90
C PRO A 193 31.31 18.78 -27.62
N LEU A 194 30.33 19.55 -27.18
CA LEU A 194 28.98 19.53 -27.78
C LEU A 194 29.02 20.34 -29.07
N ALA A 195 28.75 19.69 -30.20
CA ALA A 195 28.73 20.32 -31.52
C ALA A 195 27.34 20.22 -32.16
N LEU A 196 26.91 21.32 -32.76
CA LEU A 196 25.65 21.43 -33.49
C LEU A 196 25.97 21.55 -34.97
N HIS A 197 25.32 20.74 -35.80
CA HIS A 197 25.52 20.69 -37.24
C HIS A 197 24.24 21.04 -37.97
N PHE A 198 24.33 21.90 -38.98
CA PHE A 198 23.23 22.50 -39.73
C PHE A 198 23.40 22.31 -41.24
N PRO A 199 23.19 21.09 -41.78
CA PRO A 199 23.47 20.79 -43.20
C PRO A 199 22.78 21.75 -44.17
N GLY A 200 23.55 22.30 -45.11
CA GLY A 200 23.06 23.23 -46.14
C GLY A 200 22.88 24.69 -45.67
N ARG A 201 23.27 25.01 -44.43
CA ARG A 201 23.17 26.35 -43.85
C ARG A 201 24.50 26.85 -43.31
N ARG A 202 24.76 28.14 -43.44
CA ARG A 202 25.94 28.83 -42.87
C ARG A 202 25.54 29.52 -41.57
N VAL A 203 26.42 29.45 -40.57
CA VAL A 203 26.24 30.19 -39.32
C VAL A 203 26.60 31.65 -39.53
N VAL A 204 25.65 32.54 -39.27
CA VAL A 204 25.78 33.99 -39.37
C VAL A 204 26.16 34.59 -38.01
N SER A 205 25.42 34.23 -36.97
CA SER A 205 25.70 34.70 -35.61
C SER A 205 25.26 33.70 -34.54
N VAL A 206 25.90 33.77 -33.37
CA VAL A 206 25.58 32.95 -32.20
C VAL A 206 25.60 33.83 -30.96
N ASP A 207 24.56 33.76 -30.14
CA ASP A 207 24.45 34.50 -28.87
C ASP A 207 23.95 33.58 -27.73
N VAL A 208 24.33 33.89 -26.49
CA VAL A 208 23.93 33.14 -25.29
C VAL A 208 22.96 34.01 -24.48
N ALA A 209 21.66 33.83 -24.69
CA ALA A 209 20.68 34.79 -24.14
C ALA A 209 20.37 34.58 -22.65
N GLU A 210 20.18 33.34 -22.20
CA GLU A 210 19.61 33.03 -20.88
C GLU A 210 20.31 31.84 -20.22
N SER A 211 20.42 31.88 -18.89
CA SER A 211 20.87 30.74 -18.10
C SER A 211 20.25 30.65 -16.70
N GLU A 212 20.21 29.43 -16.19
CA GLU A 212 19.93 29.10 -14.80
C GLU A 212 21.23 28.50 -14.21
N PRO A 213 21.93 29.18 -13.29
CA PRO A 213 21.69 30.52 -12.72
C PRO A 213 22.02 31.66 -13.71
N GLU A 214 21.51 32.88 -13.46
CA GLU A 214 21.56 34.03 -14.38
C GLU A 214 22.97 34.38 -14.89
N ASN A 215 24.01 34.19 -14.07
CA ASN A 215 25.38 34.55 -14.44
C ASN A 215 26.11 33.52 -15.32
N LEU A 216 25.53 32.34 -15.53
CA LEU A 216 26.19 31.26 -16.28
C LEU A 216 26.33 31.60 -17.78
N ALA A 217 25.36 32.29 -18.38
CA ALA A 217 25.38 32.71 -19.78
C ALA A 217 26.57 33.64 -20.08
N ASN A 218 26.81 34.60 -19.19
CA ASN A 218 27.94 35.53 -19.29
C ASN A 218 29.29 34.81 -19.19
N LEU A 219 29.39 33.75 -18.38
CA LEU A 219 30.59 32.93 -18.29
C LEU A 219 30.79 32.09 -19.57
N VAL A 220 29.72 31.53 -20.11
CA VAL A 220 29.73 30.74 -21.36
C VAL A 220 30.18 31.59 -22.55
N ALA A 221 29.64 32.80 -22.68
CA ALA A 221 29.96 33.71 -23.78
C ALA A 221 31.41 34.23 -23.75
N ARG A 222 32.06 34.24 -22.58
CA ARG A 222 33.45 34.72 -22.41
C ARG A 222 34.52 33.63 -22.54
N MET A 223 34.13 32.38 -22.80
CA MET A 223 35.09 31.27 -22.88
C MET A 223 35.82 31.24 -24.23
N PRO A 224 37.15 31.06 -24.24
CA PRO A 224 37.95 31.05 -25.47
C PRO A 224 37.63 29.87 -26.39
N ASP A 225 37.11 28.77 -25.84
CA ASP A 225 36.70 27.57 -26.57
C ASP A 225 35.37 27.73 -27.33
N PHE A 226 34.71 28.89 -27.21
CA PHE A 226 33.50 29.20 -27.97
C PHE A 226 33.85 29.61 -29.40
N GLU A 227 34.23 28.64 -30.22
CA GLU A 227 34.51 28.86 -31.65
C GLU A 227 33.20 28.94 -32.45
N VAL A 228 32.85 30.16 -32.84
CA VAL A 228 32.02 30.41 -34.02
C VAL A 228 32.99 30.51 -35.19
N VAL A 229 32.92 29.59 -36.16
CA VAL A 229 33.62 29.74 -37.44
C VAL A 229 32.61 30.31 -38.44
N PRO A 230 32.63 31.63 -38.72
CA PRO A 230 31.70 32.23 -39.67
C PRO A 230 31.80 31.51 -41.02
N GLY A 231 30.65 31.22 -41.64
CA GLY A 231 30.58 30.55 -42.95
C GLY A 231 30.63 29.02 -42.93
N ARG A 232 30.74 28.36 -41.77
CA ARG A 232 30.58 26.90 -41.65
C ARG A 232 29.18 26.51 -41.18
N ASP A 233 28.84 25.24 -41.38
CA ASP A 233 27.56 24.62 -41.00
C ASP A 233 27.58 24.05 -39.56
N ARG A 234 28.53 24.48 -38.72
CA ARG A 234 28.80 23.88 -37.41
C ARG A 234 29.04 24.93 -36.34
N VAL A 235 28.44 24.73 -35.17
CA VAL A 235 28.72 25.49 -33.93
C VAL A 235 29.24 24.54 -32.86
N THR A 236 30.41 24.83 -32.28
CA THR A 236 30.95 24.06 -31.15
C THR A 236 30.75 24.85 -29.86
N LEU A 237 30.06 24.25 -28.88
CA LEU A 237 29.80 24.87 -27.58
C LEU A 237 30.97 24.58 -26.62
N PRO A 238 31.26 25.50 -25.67
CA PRO A 238 32.42 25.36 -24.81
C PRO A 238 32.15 24.27 -23.76
N THR A 239 33.22 23.69 -23.20
CA THR A 239 33.10 22.71 -22.12
C THR A 239 32.91 23.42 -20.79
N VAL A 240 31.69 23.38 -20.25
CA VAL A 240 31.32 24.20 -19.08
C VAL A 240 30.89 23.35 -17.90
N ALA A 241 31.26 23.77 -16.69
CA ALA A 241 30.85 23.08 -15.48
C ALA A 241 29.35 23.28 -15.21
N LEU A 242 28.57 22.20 -15.24
CA LEU A 242 27.11 22.23 -15.02
C LEU A 242 26.74 21.43 -13.77
N LYS A 243 26.27 22.11 -12.72
CA LYS A 243 25.63 21.46 -11.58
C LYS A 243 24.26 20.88 -11.98
N PRO A 244 23.74 19.87 -11.25
CA PRO A 244 22.40 19.34 -11.51
C PRO A 244 21.34 20.45 -11.58
N GLY A 245 20.60 20.49 -12.68
CA GLY A 245 19.56 21.52 -12.91
C GLY A 245 20.04 22.76 -13.66
N TYR A 246 21.35 23.03 -13.74
CA TYR A 246 21.88 24.20 -14.44
C TYR A 246 21.62 24.08 -15.94
N SER A 247 21.29 25.19 -16.58
CA SER A 247 21.05 25.25 -18.02
C SER A 247 21.40 26.60 -18.63
N PHE A 248 21.68 26.60 -19.92
CA PHE A 248 21.83 27.82 -20.71
C PHE A 248 21.19 27.62 -22.09
N LYS A 249 20.81 28.72 -22.74
CA LYS A 249 20.24 28.76 -24.08
C LYS A 249 21.18 29.49 -25.03
N VAL A 250 21.33 28.95 -26.23
CA VAL A 250 22.13 29.53 -27.31
C VAL A 250 21.22 29.81 -28.49
N PHE A 251 21.24 31.03 -28.99
CA PHE A 251 20.54 31.53 -30.16
C PHE A 251 21.49 31.52 -31.34
N ILE A 252 21.09 30.91 -32.45
CA ILE A 252 21.92 30.72 -33.64
C ILE A 252 21.14 31.24 -34.83
N VAL A 253 21.71 32.21 -35.55
CA VAL A 253 21.18 32.71 -36.81
C VAL A 253 21.92 32.02 -37.95
N LEU A 254 21.15 31.48 -38.88
CA LEU A 254 21.62 30.67 -39.99
C LEU A 254 21.15 31.28 -41.31
N GLU A 255 21.95 31.12 -42.34
CA GLU A 255 21.65 31.53 -43.71
C GLU A 255 21.67 30.32 -44.64
N GLY A 256 20.73 30.28 -45.59
CA GLY A 256 20.64 29.25 -46.62
C GLY A 256 19.56 28.21 -46.36
N ARG A 257 19.38 27.32 -47.34
CA ARG A 257 18.32 26.31 -47.34
C ARG A 257 18.79 25.00 -46.73
N ALA A 258 18.10 24.56 -45.67
CA ALA A 258 18.41 23.29 -45.01
C ALA A 258 18.41 22.11 -46.02
N SER A 259 19.51 21.37 -46.07
CA SER A 259 19.64 20.15 -46.89
C SER A 259 19.43 18.87 -46.08
N GLY A 260 19.11 18.99 -44.79
CA GLY A 260 18.81 17.88 -43.86
C GLY A 260 18.57 18.37 -42.43
N ASP A 261 18.23 17.44 -41.54
CA ASP A 261 17.96 17.73 -40.12
C ASP A 261 19.21 18.18 -39.36
N SER A 262 19.03 19.14 -38.46
CA SER A 262 20.07 19.60 -37.53
C SER A 262 20.50 18.48 -36.57
N LYS A 263 21.81 18.27 -36.42
CA LYS A 263 22.38 17.20 -35.57
C LYS A 263 23.11 17.75 -34.36
N VAL A 264 23.06 16.98 -33.28
CA VAL A 264 23.78 17.26 -32.03
C VAL A 264 24.78 16.13 -31.78
N GLU A 265 26.05 16.46 -31.72
CA GLU A 265 27.15 15.53 -31.47
C GLU A 265 27.88 15.88 -30.18
N GLY A 266 28.45 14.88 -29.50
CA GLY A 266 29.19 15.06 -28.26
C GLY A 266 29.23 13.78 -27.44
N ARG A 267 30.20 13.67 -26.52
CA ARG A 267 30.36 12.49 -25.68
C ARG A 267 30.78 12.87 -24.26
N LEU A 268 30.16 12.22 -23.28
CA LEU A 268 30.48 12.38 -21.87
C LEU A 268 31.08 11.09 -21.30
N ARG A 269 32.05 11.22 -20.39
CA ARG A 269 32.63 10.11 -19.63
C ARG A 269 31.60 9.59 -18.63
N ASP A 270 31.32 8.29 -18.70
CA ASP A 270 30.30 7.63 -17.86
C ASP A 270 28.92 8.33 -17.89
N GLY A 271 28.59 8.94 -19.03
CA GLY A 271 27.40 9.76 -19.21
C GLY A 271 26.75 9.61 -20.58
N ARG A 272 25.61 10.28 -20.77
CA ARG A 272 24.87 10.29 -22.04
C ARG A 272 24.39 11.71 -22.38
N ILE A 273 24.35 12.02 -23.68
CA ILE A 273 23.75 13.24 -24.21
C ILE A 273 22.43 12.86 -24.89
N THR A 274 21.35 13.61 -24.63
CA THR A 274 20.02 13.35 -25.19
C THR A 274 19.39 14.59 -25.80
N THR A 275 18.75 14.41 -26.96
CA THR A 275 18.02 15.46 -27.69
C THR A 275 16.52 15.48 -27.39
N LYS A 276 16.01 14.50 -26.63
CA LYS A 276 14.57 14.40 -26.29
C LYS A 276 14.26 15.06 -24.94
N LYS A 277 13.00 15.52 -24.75
CA LYS A 277 12.50 16.04 -23.46
C LYS A 277 12.61 14.93 -22.41
N THR A 278 13.67 14.97 -21.61
CA THR A 278 13.82 14.09 -20.45
C THR A 278 13.00 14.70 -19.32
N GLN A 279 11.75 14.25 -19.16
CA GLN A 279 11.09 14.42 -17.87
C GLN A 279 11.99 13.73 -16.83
N ARG A 280 12.21 14.37 -15.67
CA ARG A 280 12.80 13.71 -14.50
C ARG A 280 11.92 12.49 -14.20
N ARG A 281 12.25 11.34 -14.79
CA ARG A 281 11.69 10.06 -14.37
C ARG A 281 12.33 9.75 -13.03
N THR A 282 11.83 10.36 -11.97
CA THR A 282 11.62 9.61 -10.74
C THR A 282 10.55 8.57 -11.08
N GLY A 283 10.94 7.53 -11.83
CA GLY A 283 10.04 6.43 -12.11
C GLY A 283 9.55 5.85 -10.78
N PRO A 284 8.29 5.39 -10.70
CA PRO A 284 7.70 4.86 -9.47
C PRO A 284 8.45 3.67 -8.87
N TYR A 285 9.43 3.13 -9.59
CA TYR A 285 10.27 2.00 -9.19
C TYR A 285 11.08 2.27 -7.91
N THR A 286 11.57 3.49 -7.65
CA THR A 286 12.42 3.74 -6.46
C THR A 286 11.67 3.65 -5.13
N PRO A 287 10.52 4.34 -4.92
CA PRO A 287 9.75 4.19 -3.69
C PRO A 287 9.04 2.84 -3.59
N LEU A 288 8.60 2.25 -4.72
CA LEU A 288 7.95 0.94 -4.73
C LEU A 288 8.89 -0.19 -4.32
N PHE A 289 10.12 -0.20 -4.85
CA PHE A 289 11.12 -1.20 -4.43
C PHE A 289 11.54 -1.00 -2.97
N ALA A 290 11.67 0.25 -2.50
CA ALA A 290 11.96 0.52 -1.09
C ALA A 290 10.84 0.02 -0.16
N ALA A 291 9.58 0.27 -0.52
CA ALA A 291 8.41 -0.20 0.23
C ALA A 291 8.30 -1.73 0.22
N LEU A 292 8.48 -2.38 -0.93
CA LEU A 292 8.45 -3.83 -1.03
C LEU A 292 9.59 -4.49 -0.24
N THR A 293 10.79 -3.89 -0.26
CA THR A 293 11.94 -4.40 0.53
C THR A 293 11.68 -4.25 2.03
N ALA A 294 11.07 -3.14 2.46
CA ALA A 294 10.69 -2.92 3.85
C ALA A 294 9.62 -3.92 4.32
N ILE A 295 8.59 -4.18 3.50
CA ILE A 295 7.53 -5.17 3.82
C ILE A 295 8.14 -6.57 3.94
N PHE A 296 9.03 -6.96 3.03
CA PHE A 296 9.65 -8.28 3.04
C PHE A 296 10.61 -8.47 4.21
N LEU A 297 11.42 -7.46 4.53
CA LEU A 297 12.30 -7.47 5.71
C LEU A 297 11.50 -7.53 7.01
N THR A 298 10.41 -6.76 7.10
CA THR A 298 9.52 -6.80 8.26
C THR A 298 8.91 -8.19 8.40
N GLY A 299 8.31 -8.75 7.33
CA GLY A 299 7.73 -10.10 7.36
C GLY A 299 8.73 -11.20 7.70
N ALA A 300 9.97 -11.13 7.20
CA ALA A 300 11.02 -12.08 7.52
C ALA A 300 11.47 -11.98 8.99
N VAL A 301 11.58 -10.75 9.52
CA VAL A 301 11.90 -10.51 10.93
C VAL A 301 10.76 -10.98 11.83
N THR A 302 9.50 -10.70 11.51
CA THR A 302 8.35 -11.18 12.27
C THR A 302 8.27 -12.71 12.26
N ALA A 303 8.51 -13.36 11.11
CA ALA A 303 8.50 -14.82 11.01
C ALA A 303 9.69 -15.50 11.72
N PHE A 304 10.80 -14.77 11.94
CA PHE A 304 11.98 -15.27 12.66
C PHE A 304 11.94 -14.96 14.17
N LEU A 305 11.28 -13.87 14.57
CA LEU A 305 11.08 -13.46 15.96
C LEU A 305 9.82 -14.05 16.60
N LEU A 306 8.84 -14.50 15.79
CA LEU A 306 7.77 -15.35 16.31
C LEU A 306 8.41 -16.66 16.76
N PRO A 307 8.29 -17.04 18.04
CA PRO A 307 8.72 -18.36 18.47
C PRO A 307 8.00 -19.38 17.58
N ALA A 308 8.72 -20.43 17.17
CA ALA A 308 8.03 -21.64 16.77
C ALA A 308 7.02 -21.93 17.90
N VAL A 309 5.75 -22.15 17.57
CA VAL A 309 4.80 -22.58 18.60
C VAL A 309 5.38 -23.87 19.15
N ASP A 310 6.06 -23.77 20.28
CA ASP A 310 6.68 -24.89 20.97
C ASP A 310 5.51 -25.78 21.33
N ARG A 311 5.37 -26.89 20.62
CA ARG A 311 4.36 -27.89 20.94
C ARG A 311 4.63 -28.32 22.38
N PRO A 312 3.66 -28.24 23.29
CA PRO A 312 3.82 -28.82 24.61
C PRO A 312 4.25 -30.28 24.44
N ALA A 313 5.27 -30.71 25.18
CA ALA A 313 5.88 -32.04 25.03
C ALA A 313 4.90 -33.22 25.23
N ASP A 314 3.71 -32.95 25.76
CA ASP A 314 2.67 -33.93 26.11
C ASP A 314 1.49 -34.01 25.11
N PHE A 315 1.64 -33.44 23.90
CA PHE A 315 0.56 -33.37 22.92
C PHE A 315 0.59 -34.53 21.91
N ASP A 316 -0.14 -35.62 22.17
CA ASP A 316 -0.22 -36.75 21.23
C ASP A 316 -1.13 -36.42 20.03
N CYS A 317 -0.51 -36.06 18.91
CA CYS A 317 -1.24 -35.88 17.66
C CYS A 317 -1.70 -37.21 17.08
N VAL A 318 -3.01 -37.41 17.00
CA VAL A 318 -3.62 -38.57 16.36
C VAL A 318 -4.20 -38.14 15.00
N PRO A 319 -3.75 -38.70 13.86
CA PRO A 319 -4.31 -38.38 12.56
C PRO A 319 -5.69 -39.03 12.35
N GLY A 320 -6.46 -38.51 11.39
CA GLY A 320 -7.76 -39.05 11.02
C GLY A 320 -8.85 -37.99 10.96
N ARG A 321 -10.12 -38.43 10.88
CA ARG A 321 -11.28 -37.55 10.77
C ARG A 321 -12.18 -37.64 12.00
N LEU A 322 -12.59 -36.50 12.51
CA LEU A 322 -13.52 -36.31 13.61
C LEU A 322 -14.65 -35.39 13.18
N VAL A 323 -15.88 -35.69 13.57
CA VAL A 323 -17.03 -34.81 13.41
C VAL A 323 -17.44 -34.29 14.78
N VAL A 324 -17.64 -32.98 14.88
CA VAL A 324 -18.17 -32.32 16.06
C VAL A 324 -19.48 -31.67 15.69
N ASN A 325 -20.61 -32.14 16.21
CA ASN A 325 -21.93 -31.61 15.89
C ASN A 325 -22.59 -30.91 17.08
N GLY A 326 -23.56 -30.01 16.85
CA GLY A 326 -24.44 -29.53 17.93
C GLY A 326 -24.59 -28.01 18.02
N SER A 327 -24.30 -27.45 19.20
CA SER A 327 -24.53 -26.04 19.59
C SER A 327 -24.09 -25.03 18.51
N THR A 328 -25.02 -24.18 18.08
CA THR A 328 -24.73 -23.08 17.13
C THR A 328 -24.20 -21.84 17.82
N ALA A 329 -24.52 -21.65 19.10
CA ALA A 329 -23.97 -20.57 19.91
C ALA A 329 -22.45 -20.71 20.07
N PHE A 330 -21.95 -21.94 20.03
CA PHE A 330 -20.51 -22.23 20.12
C PHE A 330 -19.91 -22.68 18.79
N GLY A 331 -20.66 -22.66 17.69
CA GLY A 331 -20.22 -23.22 16.40
C GLY A 331 -18.97 -22.53 15.85
N ALA A 332 -18.93 -21.20 15.88
CA ALA A 332 -17.79 -20.41 15.42
C ALA A 332 -16.55 -20.66 16.30
N THR A 333 -16.72 -20.70 17.63
CA THR A 333 -15.65 -21.01 18.59
C THR A 333 -15.15 -22.44 18.44
N GLY A 334 -16.06 -23.40 18.23
CA GLY A 334 -15.73 -24.79 17.92
C GLY A 334 -14.87 -24.89 16.67
N ALA A 335 -15.20 -24.16 15.60
CA ALA A 335 -14.38 -24.10 14.39
C ALA A 335 -13.00 -23.48 14.64
N LYS A 336 -12.91 -22.41 15.44
CA LYS A 336 -11.64 -21.79 15.85
C LYS A 336 -10.78 -22.78 16.66
N LEU A 337 -11.37 -23.52 17.58
CA LEU A 337 -10.70 -24.56 18.39
C LEU A 337 -10.19 -25.71 17.52
N SER A 338 -11.02 -26.20 16.60
CA SER A 338 -10.64 -27.24 15.63
C SER A 338 -9.47 -26.79 14.76
N GLY A 339 -9.53 -25.60 14.16
CA GLY A 339 -8.45 -25.07 13.32
C GLY A 339 -7.14 -24.87 14.10
N ALA A 340 -7.21 -24.42 15.35
CA ALA A 340 -6.03 -24.32 16.22
C ALA A 340 -5.43 -25.70 16.53
N TYR A 341 -6.25 -26.73 16.77
CA TYR A 341 -5.77 -28.11 16.94
C TYR A 341 -5.12 -28.66 15.67
N GLU A 342 -5.74 -28.48 14.50
CA GLU A 342 -5.21 -28.94 13.21
C GLU A 342 -3.86 -28.28 12.86
N ALA A 343 -3.69 -27.01 13.24
CA ALA A 343 -2.41 -26.31 13.10
C ALA A 343 -1.30 -26.93 13.97
N LEU A 344 -1.66 -27.38 15.19
CA LEU A 344 -0.73 -28.09 16.07
C LEU A 344 -0.45 -29.52 15.60
N CYS A 345 -1.47 -30.20 15.07
CA CYS A 345 -1.46 -31.61 14.68
C CYS A 345 -1.79 -31.83 13.19
N PRO A 346 -0.80 -31.66 12.29
CA PRO A 346 -0.96 -31.97 10.88
C PRO A 346 -1.42 -33.42 10.67
N GLY A 347 -2.48 -33.61 9.89
CA GLY A 347 -3.08 -34.93 9.60
C GLY A 347 -4.34 -35.25 10.39
N ALA A 348 -4.74 -34.40 11.34
CA ALA A 348 -6.09 -34.40 11.90
C ALA A 348 -7.03 -33.54 11.03
N GLU A 349 -8.26 -33.99 10.86
CA GLU A 349 -9.36 -33.25 10.22
C GLU A 349 -10.57 -33.26 11.16
N ILE A 350 -11.01 -32.08 11.61
CA ILE A 350 -12.12 -31.92 12.55
C ILE A 350 -13.21 -31.06 11.91
N ALA A 351 -14.26 -31.71 11.43
CA ALA A 351 -15.40 -31.05 10.82
C ALA A 351 -16.43 -30.63 11.88
N VAL A 352 -16.64 -29.32 12.05
CA VAL A 352 -17.65 -28.78 12.95
C VAL A 352 -18.96 -28.53 12.20
N THR A 353 -20.04 -29.18 12.62
CA THR A 353 -21.39 -29.02 12.05
C THR A 353 -22.37 -28.58 13.12
N ALA A 354 -22.60 -27.27 13.24
CA ALA A 354 -23.52 -26.72 14.21
C ALA A 354 -24.95 -26.67 13.65
N ARG A 355 -25.88 -27.40 14.28
CA ARG A 355 -27.29 -27.48 13.87
C ARG A 355 -28.30 -27.36 15.00
N GLY A 356 -27.86 -27.47 16.25
CA GLY A 356 -28.72 -27.49 17.42
C GLY A 356 -28.16 -28.45 18.47
N SER A 357 -28.16 -28.03 19.73
CA SER A 357 -27.57 -28.78 20.84
C SER A 357 -28.28 -30.11 21.07
N LEU A 358 -29.62 -30.12 20.99
CA LEU A 358 -30.42 -31.34 21.17
C LEU A 358 -30.27 -32.30 19.98
N GLU A 359 -30.23 -31.81 18.74
CA GLU A 359 -29.89 -32.63 17.57
C GLU A 359 -28.48 -33.25 17.71
N GLY A 360 -27.53 -32.43 18.20
CA GLY A 360 -26.17 -32.83 18.52
C GLY A 360 -26.11 -34.08 19.38
N LEU A 361 -26.73 -33.97 20.57
CA LEU A 361 -26.84 -35.03 21.57
C LEU A 361 -27.57 -36.26 21.06
N GLN A 362 -28.72 -36.07 20.38
CA GLN A 362 -29.50 -37.16 19.80
C GLN A 362 -28.69 -37.97 18.80
N ARG A 363 -27.97 -37.29 17.89
CA ARG A 363 -27.15 -37.95 16.88
C ARG A 363 -25.99 -38.72 17.50
N LEU A 364 -25.31 -38.17 18.52
CA LEU A 364 -24.27 -38.89 19.23
C LEU A 364 -24.82 -40.12 19.97
N ASN A 365 -25.95 -39.98 20.64
CA ASN A 365 -26.62 -41.09 21.33
C ASN A 365 -27.09 -42.18 20.34
N ALA A 366 -27.54 -41.81 19.15
CA ALA A 366 -28.00 -42.74 18.11
C ALA A 366 -26.85 -43.41 17.33
N ALA A 367 -25.67 -42.79 17.27
CA ALA A 367 -24.51 -43.34 16.56
C ALA A 367 -24.06 -44.68 17.16
N ARG A 368 -23.48 -45.56 16.34
CA ARG A 368 -22.99 -46.90 16.71
C ARG A 368 -21.62 -47.15 16.08
N GLY A 369 -20.88 -48.11 16.64
CA GLY A 369 -19.61 -48.57 16.08
C GLY A 369 -18.57 -47.46 15.87
N GLU A 370 -17.87 -47.51 14.74
CA GLU A 370 -16.79 -46.58 14.39
C GLU A 370 -17.30 -45.13 14.23
N ASP A 371 -18.50 -44.92 13.68
CA ASP A 371 -19.11 -43.60 13.55
C ASP A 371 -19.28 -42.92 14.91
N ARG A 372 -19.67 -43.69 15.94
CA ARG A 372 -19.80 -43.17 17.30
C ARG A 372 -18.46 -42.75 17.89
N SER A 373 -17.38 -43.47 17.59
CA SER A 373 -16.03 -43.15 18.07
C SER A 373 -15.42 -41.90 17.40
N ARG A 374 -15.96 -41.49 16.25
CA ARG A 374 -15.55 -40.32 15.46
C ARG A 374 -16.55 -39.17 15.54
N LEU A 375 -17.41 -39.17 16.56
CA LEU A 375 -18.44 -38.15 16.76
C LEU A 375 -18.38 -37.59 18.18
N LEU A 376 -18.39 -36.27 18.29
CA LEU A 376 -18.57 -35.54 19.54
C LEU A 376 -19.73 -34.56 19.40
N ALA A 377 -20.45 -34.29 20.50
CA ALA A 377 -21.56 -33.35 20.50
C ALA A 377 -21.29 -32.11 21.36
N LEU A 378 -21.36 -30.93 20.78
CA LEU A 378 -21.40 -29.64 21.48
C LEU A 378 -22.82 -29.35 21.96
N SER A 379 -22.96 -28.96 23.22
CA SER A 379 -24.25 -28.64 23.81
C SER A 379 -24.13 -27.63 24.95
N ASP A 380 -24.91 -26.57 24.85
CA ASP A 380 -25.18 -25.55 25.88
C ASP A 380 -26.30 -25.97 26.85
N VAL A 381 -26.87 -27.17 26.67
CA VAL A 381 -27.82 -27.81 27.60
C VAL A 381 -27.30 -29.17 28.08
N GLN A 382 -27.83 -29.64 29.21
CA GLN A 382 -27.47 -30.95 29.72
C GLN A 382 -28.10 -32.06 28.88
N ALA A 383 -27.33 -33.12 28.62
CA ALA A 383 -27.85 -34.32 28.00
C ALA A 383 -29.03 -34.91 28.82
N PRO A 384 -30.10 -35.37 28.15
CA PRO A 384 -31.17 -36.12 28.78
C PRO A 384 -30.65 -37.31 29.59
N ARG A 385 -31.31 -37.64 30.70
CA ARG A 385 -30.86 -38.70 31.63
C ARG A 385 -30.83 -40.08 30.98
N GLU A 386 -31.65 -40.30 29.95
CA GLU A 386 -31.66 -41.50 29.14
C GLU A 386 -30.38 -41.70 28.32
N TYR A 387 -29.56 -40.66 28.09
CA TYR A 387 -28.29 -40.75 27.39
C TYR A 387 -27.14 -41.05 28.37
N ALA A 388 -27.34 -42.08 29.18
CA ALA A 388 -26.52 -42.38 30.36
C ALA A 388 -25.07 -42.77 30.05
N ASP A 389 -24.74 -43.08 28.80
CA ASP A 389 -23.38 -43.41 28.33
C ASP A 389 -22.63 -42.21 27.75
N LEU A 390 -23.29 -41.04 27.66
CA LEU A 390 -22.62 -39.80 27.27
C LEU A 390 -21.92 -39.17 28.48
N ARG A 391 -20.71 -38.67 28.24
CA ARG A 391 -19.90 -37.96 29.24
C ARG A 391 -19.67 -36.52 28.83
N PRO A 392 -20.07 -35.54 29.66
CA PRO A 392 -19.76 -34.16 29.41
C PRO A 392 -18.33 -33.81 29.82
N LEU A 393 -17.73 -32.89 29.07
CA LEU A 393 -16.65 -32.02 29.52
C LEU A 393 -17.16 -30.58 29.40
N ALA A 394 -17.23 -29.86 30.53
CA ALA A 394 -17.55 -28.44 30.55
C ALA A 394 -16.40 -27.64 29.92
N LEU A 395 -16.73 -26.80 28.94
CA LEU A 395 -15.78 -26.00 28.17
C LEU A 395 -15.76 -24.56 28.66
N ALA A 396 -16.91 -23.89 28.61
CA ALA A 396 -17.03 -22.49 28.94
C ALA A 396 -18.44 -22.13 29.41
N VAL A 397 -18.54 -21.11 30.25
CA VAL A 397 -19.80 -20.40 30.49
C VAL A 397 -20.07 -19.50 29.27
N VAL A 398 -21.29 -19.59 28.73
CA VAL A 398 -21.77 -18.85 27.57
C VAL A 398 -22.90 -17.92 28.00
N PRO A 399 -22.63 -16.62 28.14
CA PRO A 399 -23.66 -15.61 28.30
C PRO A 399 -24.45 -15.43 27.00
N PHE A 400 -25.77 -15.32 27.13
CA PHE A 400 -26.66 -14.97 26.03
C PHE A 400 -27.19 -13.56 26.22
N ALA A 401 -27.75 -12.99 25.17
CA ALA A 401 -28.40 -11.70 25.20
C ALA A 401 -29.67 -11.71 24.38
N ILE A 402 -30.65 -10.94 24.84
CA ILE A 402 -31.71 -10.45 23.98
C ILE A 402 -31.11 -9.36 23.09
N VAL A 403 -31.38 -9.42 21.80
CA VAL A 403 -30.76 -8.53 20.81
C VAL A 403 -31.80 -7.88 19.91
N VAL A 404 -31.48 -6.65 19.50
CA VAL A 404 -32.19 -5.88 18.47
C VAL A 404 -31.16 -5.43 17.42
N LYS A 405 -31.61 -4.84 16.32
CA LYS A 405 -30.73 -4.25 15.30
C LYS A 405 -29.71 -3.28 15.92
N ALA A 406 -28.45 -3.31 15.47
CA ALA A 406 -27.36 -2.55 16.09
C ALA A 406 -27.60 -1.03 16.18
N ASP A 407 -28.12 -0.42 15.11
CA ASP A 407 -28.52 0.99 15.06
C ASP A 407 -29.97 1.22 15.51
N GLY A 408 -30.66 0.17 15.97
CA GLY A 408 -32.04 0.20 16.41
C GLY A 408 -32.22 0.76 17.82
N ARG A 409 -33.32 0.36 18.47
CA ARG A 409 -33.76 0.87 19.77
C ARG A 409 -32.75 0.56 20.88
N ASP A 410 -32.47 1.53 21.76
CA ASP A 410 -31.86 1.25 23.06
C ASP A 410 -32.98 1.08 24.07
N VAL A 411 -33.16 -0.16 24.53
CA VAL A 411 -34.27 -0.55 25.42
C VAL A 411 -33.70 -1.39 26.56
N ASP A 412 -34.36 -1.28 27.71
CA ASP A 412 -34.15 -2.13 28.88
C ASP A 412 -35.47 -2.85 29.15
N LEU A 413 -35.47 -4.18 29.04
CA LEU A 413 -36.65 -5.01 29.16
C LEU A 413 -36.71 -5.63 30.55
N THR A 414 -37.90 -5.70 31.14
CA THR A 414 -38.07 -6.58 32.31
C THR A 414 -38.12 -8.03 31.87
N THR A 415 -37.75 -8.96 32.74
CA THR A 415 -37.90 -10.40 32.45
C THR A 415 -39.37 -10.75 32.09
N ASP A 416 -40.36 -10.08 32.68
CA ASP A 416 -41.77 -10.27 32.32
C ASP A 416 -42.11 -9.76 30.90
N GLN A 417 -41.48 -8.67 30.46
CA GLN A 417 -41.60 -8.23 29.06
C GLN A 417 -40.94 -9.23 28.11
N VAL A 418 -39.77 -9.77 28.46
CA VAL A 418 -39.12 -10.84 27.68
C VAL A 418 -40.06 -12.06 27.55
N ARG A 419 -40.67 -12.50 28.66
CA ARG A 419 -41.68 -13.57 28.65
C ARG A 419 -42.87 -13.25 27.76
N GLY A 420 -43.38 -12.02 27.84
CA GLY A 420 -44.52 -11.58 27.03
C GLY A 420 -44.21 -11.53 25.54
N ILE A 421 -43.03 -11.04 25.16
CA ILE A 421 -42.58 -10.94 23.77
C ILE A 421 -42.41 -12.33 23.15
N PHE A 422 -41.55 -13.17 23.75
CA PHE A 422 -41.26 -14.50 23.21
C PHE A 422 -42.39 -15.51 23.44
N GLY A 423 -43.31 -15.21 24.37
CA GLY A 423 -44.58 -15.92 24.58
C GLY A 423 -45.72 -15.42 23.70
N GLY A 424 -45.52 -14.38 22.89
CA GLY A 424 -46.49 -13.88 21.90
C GLY A 424 -47.66 -13.08 22.48
N THR A 425 -47.61 -12.68 23.75
CA THR A 425 -48.65 -11.83 24.37
C THR A 425 -48.35 -10.34 24.25
N LEU A 426 -47.08 -9.96 24.13
CA LEU A 426 -46.65 -8.60 23.79
C LEU A 426 -46.20 -8.57 22.34
N THR A 427 -46.96 -7.88 21.50
CA THR A 427 -46.79 -7.93 20.03
C THR A 427 -46.49 -6.58 19.40
N ASN A 428 -46.50 -5.49 20.19
CA ASN A 428 -46.27 -4.13 19.72
C ASN A 428 -45.34 -3.38 20.68
N TRP A 429 -44.39 -2.63 20.13
CA TRP A 429 -43.42 -1.82 20.87
C TRP A 429 -44.07 -0.70 21.69
N ARG A 430 -45.33 -0.34 21.41
CA ARG A 430 -46.10 0.68 22.13
C ARG A 430 -46.28 0.31 23.59
N ASP A 431 -46.42 -0.98 23.90
CA ASP A 431 -46.61 -1.49 25.26
C ASP A 431 -45.32 -1.46 26.10
N ILE A 432 -44.19 -1.11 25.49
CA ILE A 432 -42.86 -1.09 26.12
C ILE A 432 -42.23 0.31 26.05
N THR A 433 -42.25 0.91 24.86
CA THR A 433 -41.55 2.16 24.53
C THR A 433 -42.49 3.32 24.16
N GLY A 434 -43.79 3.04 23.97
CA GLY A 434 -44.78 4.02 23.51
C GLY A 434 -44.81 4.23 21.99
N GLU A 435 -43.87 3.69 21.23
CA GLU A 435 -43.86 3.78 19.77
C GLU A 435 -44.77 2.72 19.13
N ASP A 436 -45.67 3.15 18.26
CA ASP A 436 -46.57 2.22 17.55
C ASP A 436 -45.87 1.49 16.41
N ALA A 437 -45.19 0.39 16.74
CA ALA A 437 -44.53 -0.49 15.79
C ALA A 437 -44.74 -1.96 16.18
N PRO A 438 -44.96 -2.88 15.22
CA PRO A 438 -45.05 -4.31 15.53
C PRO A 438 -43.72 -4.85 16.08
N ILE A 439 -43.77 -5.90 16.88
CA ILE A 439 -42.57 -6.63 17.31
C ILE A 439 -42.39 -7.85 16.41
N HIS A 440 -41.27 -7.91 15.69
CA HIS A 440 -40.93 -9.07 14.86
C HIS A 440 -39.99 -10.00 15.63
N VAL A 441 -40.53 -11.08 16.18
CA VAL A 441 -39.75 -12.03 16.99
C VAL A 441 -39.06 -13.03 16.07
N VAL A 442 -37.73 -13.05 16.13
CA VAL A 442 -36.87 -14.05 15.50
C VAL A 442 -36.41 -15.03 16.59
N ALA A 443 -37.19 -16.10 16.78
CA ALA A 443 -36.94 -17.15 17.76
C ALA A 443 -36.03 -18.25 17.19
N ARG A 444 -35.60 -19.16 18.08
CA ARG A 444 -34.86 -20.38 17.70
C ARG A 444 -35.79 -21.60 17.68
N SER A 445 -35.46 -22.56 16.82
CA SER A 445 -36.17 -23.85 16.73
C SER A 445 -36.08 -24.65 18.04
N ALA A 446 -37.00 -25.61 18.23
CA ALA A 446 -37.16 -26.35 19.49
C ALA A 446 -35.95 -27.21 19.91
N ASP A 447 -35.07 -27.53 18.96
CA ASP A 447 -33.81 -28.27 19.16
C ASP A 447 -32.64 -27.36 19.61
N SER A 448 -32.86 -26.04 19.66
CA SER A 448 -31.88 -25.07 20.13
C SER A 448 -31.70 -25.12 21.64
N GLY A 449 -30.48 -25.36 22.11
CA GLY A 449 -30.19 -25.24 23.54
C GLY A 449 -30.16 -23.79 24.04
N THR A 450 -29.96 -22.81 23.15
CA THR A 450 -30.13 -21.39 23.47
C THR A 450 -31.58 -21.08 23.81
N ARG A 451 -32.54 -21.63 23.05
CA ARG A 451 -33.98 -21.55 23.37
C ARG A 451 -34.27 -22.20 24.72
N ARG A 452 -33.77 -23.41 24.94
CA ARG A 452 -33.94 -24.10 26.23
C ARG A 452 -33.40 -23.28 27.39
N THR A 453 -32.24 -22.66 27.22
CA THR A 453 -31.66 -21.76 28.24
C THR A 453 -32.57 -20.55 28.49
N LEU A 454 -33.17 -19.98 27.45
CA LEU A 454 -34.16 -18.89 27.60
C LEU A 454 -35.40 -19.36 28.38
N GLU A 455 -35.94 -20.52 28.02
CA GLU A 455 -37.09 -21.14 28.68
C GLU A 455 -36.79 -21.43 30.17
N ASP A 456 -35.65 -22.07 30.45
CA ASP A 456 -35.28 -22.53 31.78
C ASP A 456 -34.82 -21.39 32.71
N ARG A 457 -34.01 -20.45 32.20
CA ARG A 457 -33.40 -19.39 33.02
C ARG A 457 -34.29 -18.16 33.17
N LEU A 458 -35.05 -17.80 32.14
CA LEU A 458 -35.93 -16.64 32.17
C LEU A 458 -37.40 -17.01 32.34
N GLY A 459 -37.76 -18.31 32.34
CA GLY A 459 -39.14 -18.76 32.50
C GLY A 459 -40.02 -18.45 31.28
N VAL A 460 -39.42 -18.32 30.09
CA VAL A 460 -40.13 -18.05 28.86
C VAL A 460 -40.91 -19.29 28.43
N ARG A 461 -42.19 -19.13 28.08
CA ARG A 461 -42.97 -20.16 27.39
C ARG A 461 -43.04 -19.79 25.92
N SER A 462 -42.09 -20.27 25.13
CA SER A 462 -41.97 -19.89 23.72
C SER A 462 -43.23 -20.22 22.93
N ALA A 463 -43.79 -19.22 22.25
CA ALA A 463 -44.95 -19.39 21.39
C ALA A 463 -44.63 -20.22 20.14
N ALA A 464 -45.67 -20.82 19.56
CA ALA A 464 -45.55 -21.46 18.26
C ALA A 464 -45.26 -20.40 17.17
N PRO A 465 -44.48 -20.75 16.13
CA PRO A 465 -44.20 -19.82 15.04
C PRO A 465 -45.50 -19.41 14.34
N THR A 466 -45.71 -18.11 14.19
CA THR A 466 -46.84 -17.54 13.46
C THR A 466 -46.43 -17.06 12.08
N SER A 467 -45.14 -16.91 11.76
CA SER A 467 -44.63 -16.40 10.49
C SER A 467 -43.49 -17.27 9.93
N ASP A 468 -43.48 -17.49 8.62
CA ASP A 468 -42.35 -18.13 7.93
C ASP A 468 -41.30 -17.09 7.47
N THR A 469 -41.76 -15.88 7.11
CA THR A 469 -40.95 -14.78 6.56
C THR A 469 -40.32 -13.88 7.63
N CYS A 470 -40.79 -13.93 8.87
CA CYS A 470 -40.48 -12.98 9.96
C CYS A 470 -41.06 -11.57 9.78
N GLU A 471 -41.88 -11.33 8.75
CA GLU A 471 -42.47 -10.01 8.49
C GLU A 471 -44.00 -10.03 8.63
N THR A 472 -44.64 -11.11 8.16
CA THR A 472 -46.10 -11.21 8.10
C THR A 472 -46.59 -12.45 8.84
N PRO A 473 -47.60 -12.34 9.72
CA PRO A 473 -48.14 -13.49 10.42
C PRO A 473 -49.09 -14.27 9.53
N ARG A 474 -49.04 -15.60 9.64
CA ARG A 474 -50.01 -16.55 9.05
C ARG A 474 -51.37 -16.46 9.74
N ALA A 475 -51.37 -16.15 11.04
CA ALA A 475 -52.57 -15.97 11.86
C ALA A 475 -52.26 -15.10 13.09
N GLY A 476 -53.26 -14.35 13.58
CA GLY A 476 -53.13 -13.46 14.73
C GLY A 476 -52.33 -12.19 14.43
N THR A 477 -51.91 -11.50 15.50
CA THR A 477 -51.15 -10.23 15.41
C THR A 477 -49.66 -10.39 15.74
N ALA A 478 -49.26 -11.48 16.39
CA ALA A 478 -47.87 -11.74 16.72
C ALA A 478 -47.09 -12.17 15.48
N VAL A 479 -45.94 -11.55 15.21
CA VAL A 479 -45.00 -11.98 14.16
C VAL A 479 -43.86 -12.75 14.82
N ILE A 480 -43.92 -14.08 14.75
CA ILE A 480 -42.93 -14.98 15.37
C ILE A 480 -42.47 -15.99 14.35
N CYS A 481 -41.18 -15.95 14.00
CA CYS A 481 -40.57 -16.94 13.13
C CYS A 481 -39.47 -17.71 13.88
N GLU A 482 -39.15 -18.91 13.42
CA GLU A 482 -38.08 -19.72 14.00
C GLU A 482 -36.90 -19.86 13.03
N ARG A 483 -35.69 -19.87 13.59
CA ARG A 483 -34.44 -20.15 12.87
C ARG A 483 -33.61 -21.19 13.59
N THR A 484 -32.93 -22.03 12.81
CA THR A 484 -32.14 -23.14 13.34
C THR A 484 -30.77 -22.67 13.85
N SER A 485 -30.16 -21.68 13.20
CA SER A 485 -28.82 -21.19 13.55
C SER A 485 -28.79 -19.82 14.23
N THR A 486 -27.75 -19.58 15.03
CA THR A 486 -27.46 -18.26 15.61
C THR A 486 -27.21 -17.22 14.50
N ALA A 487 -26.49 -17.59 13.44
CA ALA A 487 -26.17 -16.70 12.33
C ALA A 487 -27.44 -16.18 11.62
N ASP A 488 -28.45 -17.02 11.44
CA ASP A 488 -29.72 -16.63 10.82
C ASP A 488 -30.50 -15.64 11.69
N VAL A 489 -30.47 -15.80 13.03
CA VAL A 489 -31.09 -14.83 13.94
C VAL A 489 -30.39 -13.48 13.83
N ILE A 490 -29.05 -13.45 13.89
CA ILE A 490 -28.26 -12.23 13.72
C ILE A 490 -28.59 -11.56 12.38
N ALA A 491 -28.61 -12.34 11.29
CA ALA A 491 -28.82 -11.81 9.95
C ALA A 491 -30.21 -11.21 9.74
N LEU A 492 -31.24 -11.76 10.37
CA LEU A 492 -32.62 -11.27 10.24
C LEU A 492 -32.89 -10.10 11.19
N VAL A 493 -32.48 -10.20 12.45
CA VAL A 493 -32.60 -9.08 13.39
C VAL A 493 -31.79 -7.88 12.92
N GLY A 494 -30.61 -8.11 12.33
CA GLY A 494 -29.76 -7.03 11.80
C GLY A 494 -30.33 -6.29 10.59
N LYS A 495 -31.38 -6.81 9.95
CA LYS A 495 -32.02 -6.20 8.76
C LYS A 495 -33.32 -5.46 9.09
N ASP A 496 -33.86 -5.67 10.28
CA ASP A 496 -35.21 -5.25 10.64
C ASP A 496 -35.18 -4.43 11.94
N GLU A 497 -35.56 -3.15 11.83
CA GLU A 497 -35.59 -2.21 12.94
C GLU A 497 -36.65 -2.52 14.01
N HIS A 498 -37.60 -3.40 13.68
CA HIS A 498 -38.67 -3.85 14.57
C HIS A 498 -38.40 -5.24 15.15
N ALA A 499 -37.31 -5.89 14.73
CA ALA A 499 -37.00 -7.24 15.12
C ALA A 499 -36.29 -7.34 16.48
N ILE A 500 -36.59 -8.45 17.16
CA ILE A 500 -35.98 -8.87 18.41
C ILE A 500 -35.66 -10.36 18.33
N GLY A 501 -34.49 -10.73 18.85
CA GLY A 501 -34.06 -12.12 18.92
C GLY A 501 -33.19 -12.36 20.14
N TYR A 502 -32.55 -13.53 20.19
CA TYR A 502 -31.58 -13.86 21.23
C TYR A 502 -30.45 -14.72 20.68
N VAL A 503 -29.24 -14.41 21.13
CA VAL A 503 -27.99 -15.02 20.65
C VAL A 503 -26.95 -15.03 21.76
N ASP A 504 -25.85 -15.75 21.58
CA ASP A 504 -24.70 -15.63 22.48
C ASP A 504 -24.05 -14.24 22.36
N VAL A 505 -23.55 -13.72 23.49
CA VAL A 505 -22.97 -12.37 23.54
C VAL A 505 -21.75 -12.24 22.62
N ALA A 506 -20.97 -13.32 22.49
CA ALA A 506 -19.83 -13.39 21.59
C ALA A 506 -20.24 -13.16 20.13
N GLY A 507 -21.22 -13.93 19.62
CA GLY A 507 -21.74 -13.81 18.26
C GLY A 507 -22.38 -12.44 17.98
N ALA A 508 -23.11 -11.87 18.95
CA ALA A 508 -23.63 -10.51 18.83
C ALA A 508 -22.49 -9.50 18.59
N ARG A 509 -21.46 -9.53 19.45
CA ARG A 509 -20.30 -8.63 19.39
C ARG A 509 -19.46 -8.82 18.13
N GLU A 510 -19.20 -10.07 17.71
CA GLU A 510 -18.41 -10.37 16.51
C GLU A 510 -19.11 -9.88 15.23
N SER A 511 -20.44 -9.97 15.16
CA SER A 511 -21.18 -9.55 13.96
C SER A 511 -21.27 -8.02 13.79
N GLY A 512 -21.45 -7.28 14.89
CA GLY A 512 -21.81 -5.86 14.87
C GLY A 512 -23.16 -5.52 14.22
N ALA A 513 -23.91 -6.49 13.71
CA ALA A 513 -25.21 -6.28 13.04
C ALA A 513 -26.38 -6.15 14.03
N VAL A 514 -26.19 -6.70 15.22
CA VAL A 514 -27.15 -6.65 16.33
C VAL A 514 -26.47 -6.13 17.59
N LYS A 515 -27.26 -5.57 18.51
CA LYS A 515 -26.78 -5.16 19.84
C LYS A 515 -27.60 -5.81 20.95
N PRO A 516 -26.97 -6.19 22.06
CA PRO A 516 -27.67 -6.57 23.27
C PRO A 516 -28.53 -5.44 23.85
N VAL A 517 -29.72 -5.77 24.35
CA VAL A 517 -30.55 -4.87 25.16
C VAL A 517 -30.35 -5.14 26.66
N GLY A 518 -30.77 -4.19 27.49
CA GLY A 518 -30.80 -4.41 28.94
C GLY A 518 -31.88 -5.44 29.31
N VAL A 519 -31.61 -6.25 30.33
CA VAL A 519 -32.65 -7.06 30.98
C VAL A 519 -32.58 -6.83 32.49
N ASP A 520 -33.71 -6.39 33.07
CA ASP A 520 -33.85 -6.03 34.48
C ASP A 520 -32.77 -5.02 34.96
N GLY A 521 -32.45 -4.03 34.12
CA GLY A 521 -31.42 -3.02 34.43
C GLY A 521 -29.99 -3.48 34.22
N VAL A 522 -29.76 -4.75 33.85
CA VAL A 522 -28.43 -5.32 33.63
C VAL A 522 -28.09 -5.34 32.13
N ARG A 523 -26.96 -4.73 31.77
CA ARG A 523 -26.43 -4.73 30.39
C ARG A 523 -25.17 -5.57 30.29
N VAL A 524 -25.08 -6.38 29.24
CA VAL A 524 -23.92 -7.26 28.92
C VAL A 524 -22.79 -6.52 28.18
N THR A 525 -22.36 -5.36 28.69
CA THR A 525 -21.33 -4.51 28.06
C THR A 525 -19.97 -4.52 28.77
N GLY A 526 -19.92 -4.86 30.06
CA GLY A 526 -18.70 -4.92 30.88
C GLY A 526 -17.96 -6.27 30.84
N ASP A 527 -17.10 -6.50 31.84
CA ASP A 527 -16.53 -7.83 32.11
C ASP A 527 -17.70 -8.80 32.37
N LEU A 528 -17.77 -9.85 31.57
CA LEU A 528 -18.87 -10.81 31.63
C LEU A 528 -18.89 -11.57 32.96
N VAL A 529 -17.74 -11.73 33.63
CA VAL A 529 -17.70 -12.33 34.98
C VAL A 529 -18.50 -11.46 35.95
N ASP A 530 -18.24 -10.15 35.97
CA ASP A 530 -18.93 -9.23 36.87
C ASP A 530 -20.42 -9.15 36.55
N VAL A 531 -20.79 -9.18 35.26
CA VAL A 531 -22.21 -9.20 34.82
C VAL A 531 -22.93 -10.44 35.34
N LEU A 532 -22.32 -11.63 35.19
CA LEU A 532 -22.91 -12.88 35.69
C LEU A 532 -23.03 -12.89 37.22
N ARG A 533 -21.99 -12.39 37.92
CA ARG A 533 -21.98 -12.29 39.39
C ARG A 533 -22.95 -11.23 39.92
N GLY A 534 -23.21 -10.20 39.12
CA GLY A 534 -24.21 -9.16 39.40
C GLY A 534 -25.66 -9.63 39.26
N GLY A 535 -25.91 -10.90 38.93
CA GLY A 535 -27.23 -11.50 38.90
C GLY A 535 -27.83 -11.67 37.51
N TYR A 536 -27.06 -11.47 36.43
CA TYR A 536 -27.56 -11.76 35.08
C TYR A 536 -27.81 -13.26 34.90
N GLY A 537 -29.08 -13.64 34.67
CA GLY A 537 -29.52 -15.03 34.67
C GLY A 537 -29.44 -15.77 33.32
N PHE A 538 -29.30 -15.05 32.20
CA PHE A 538 -29.41 -15.64 30.86
C PHE A 538 -28.06 -16.14 30.33
N TRP A 539 -27.66 -17.31 30.81
CA TRP A 539 -26.40 -17.97 30.44
C TRP A 539 -26.50 -19.48 30.65
N SER A 540 -25.60 -20.22 30.01
CA SER A 540 -25.44 -21.66 30.24
C SER A 540 -23.97 -22.08 30.21
N VAL A 541 -23.73 -23.38 30.33
CA VAL A 541 -22.38 -23.96 30.23
C VAL A 541 -22.33 -24.79 28.96
N GLU A 542 -21.47 -24.41 28.03
CA GLU A 542 -21.16 -25.19 26.85
C GLU A 542 -20.34 -26.41 27.26
N ARG A 543 -20.75 -27.58 26.77
CA ARG A 543 -20.12 -28.87 27.03
C ARG A 543 -19.83 -29.56 25.71
N VAL A 544 -18.72 -30.28 25.67
CA VAL A 544 -18.52 -31.33 24.67
C VAL A 544 -18.86 -32.68 25.27
N TYR A 545 -19.70 -33.43 24.60
CA TYR A 545 -20.09 -34.78 24.95
C TYR A 545 -19.36 -35.78 24.07
N ARG A 546 -18.85 -36.82 24.73
CA ARG A 546 -18.36 -38.05 24.09
C ARG A 546 -19.22 -39.22 24.55
N ALA A 547 -19.22 -40.29 23.78
CA ALA A 547 -19.73 -41.57 24.26
C ALA A 547 -18.61 -42.42 24.86
N ASP A 548 -18.89 -43.05 26.00
CA ASP A 548 -18.01 -44.07 26.57
C ASP A 548 -18.37 -45.49 26.07
N PRO A 549 -17.39 -46.41 25.99
CA PRO A 549 -15.96 -46.17 26.16
C PRO A 549 -15.36 -45.46 24.94
N LEU A 550 -14.55 -44.43 25.18
CA LEU A 550 -13.74 -43.78 24.14
C LEU A 550 -12.30 -44.29 24.26
N GLY A 551 -11.76 -44.90 23.22
CA GLY A 551 -10.38 -45.39 23.25
C GLY A 551 -9.38 -44.25 23.45
N ASP A 552 -8.38 -44.46 24.31
CA ASP A 552 -7.41 -43.41 24.71
C ASP A 552 -6.58 -42.88 23.52
N SER A 553 -6.31 -43.72 22.53
CA SER A 553 -5.54 -43.39 21.33
C SER A 553 -6.37 -42.85 20.15
N THR A 554 -7.63 -42.48 20.35
CA THR A 554 -8.48 -41.93 19.28
C THR A 554 -8.28 -40.43 19.10
N LEU A 555 -8.53 -39.91 17.88
CA LEU A 555 -8.54 -38.47 17.61
C LEU A 555 -9.57 -37.73 18.49
N ALA A 556 -10.74 -38.34 18.74
CA ALA A 556 -11.72 -37.79 19.67
C ALA A 556 -11.14 -37.62 21.09
N SER A 557 -10.42 -38.62 21.62
CA SER A 557 -9.75 -38.53 22.93
C SER A 557 -8.65 -37.48 22.96
N ALA A 558 -7.83 -37.41 21.90
CA ALA A 558 -6.79 -36.39 21.78
C ALA A 558 -7.38 -34.97 21.72
N PHE A 559 -8.45 -34.76 20.94
CA PHE A 559 -9.12 -33.47 20.87
C PHE A 559 -9.81 -33.09 22.18
N VAL A 560 -10.47 -34.04 22.87
CA VAL A 560 -11.06 -33.78 24.20
C VAL A 560 -9.98 -33.42 25.24
N ARG A 561 -8.78 -33.99 25.16
CA ARG A 561 -7.64 -33.57 26.00
C ARG A 561 -7.18 -32.16 25.65
N TYR A 562 -7.03 -31.83 24.37
CA TYR A 562 -6.70 -30.48 23.91
C TYR A 562 -7.67 -29.44 24.47
N LEU A 563 -8.97 -29.72 24.46
CA LEU A 563 -9.98 -28.78 24.97
C LEU A 563 -9.83 -28.45 26.47
N ARG A 564 -9.03 -29.20 27.24
CA ARG A 564 -8.70 -28.93 28.64
C ARG A 564 -7.46 -28.06 28.84
N THR A 565 -6.75 -27.74 27.76
CA THR A 565 -5.46 -27.03 27.82
C THR A 565 -5.63 -25.52 28.00
N PRO A 566 -4.62 -24.82 28.54
CA PRO A 566 -4.58 -23.36 28.57
C PRO A 566 -4.73 -22.72 27.19
N GLU A 567 -4.20 -23.34 26.14
CA GLU A 567 -4.27 -22.87 24.75
C GLU A 567 -5.72 -22.86 24.25
N ALA A 568 -6.46 -23.96 24.46
CA ALA A 568 -7.88 -24.02 24.13
C ALA A 568 -8.70 -23.00 24.94
N ALA A 569 -8.37 -22.83 26.23
CA ALA A 569 -9.01 -21.83 27.08
C ALA A 569 -8.77 -20.40 26.57
N GLU A 570 -7.57 -20.11 26.04
CA GLU A 570 -7.27 -18.81 25.45
C GLU A 570 -8.06 -18.57 24.15
N VAL A 571 -8.20 -19.57 23.28
CA VAL A 571 -9.07 -19.46 22.09
C VAL A 571 -10.52 -19.15 22.49
N MET A 572 -11.04 -19.83 23.52
CA MET A 572 -12.39 -19.56 24.04
C MET A 572 -12.54 -18.14 24.60
N ARG A 573 -11.52 -17.65 25.32
CA ARG A 573 -11.49 -16.28 25.87
C ARG A 573 -11.46 -15.23 24.76
N GLN A 574 -10.62 -15.42 23.75
CA GLN A 574 -10.54 -14.53 22.58
C GLN A 574 -11.85 -14.51 21.78
N ALA A 575 -12.56 -15.64 21.74
CA ALA A 575 -13.89 -15.71 21.16
C ALA A 575 -14.98 -15.06 22.03
N GLY A 576 -14.67 -14.59 23.24
CA GLY A 576 -15.62 -13.89 24.11
C GLY A 576 -16.42 -14.80 25.04
N HIS A 577 -16.00 -16.04 25.25
CA HIS A 577 -16.57 -16.94 26.24
C HIS A 577 -15.74 -16.97 27.53
N LEU A 578 -16.28 -17.54 28.60
CA LEU A 578 -15.61 -17.65 29.90
C LEU A 578 -15.20 -19.11 30.15
N PRO A 579 -13.95 -19.50 29.89
CA PRO A 579 -13.51 -20.89 30.00
C PRO A 579 -13.72 -21.44 31.42
N CYS A 580 -14.15 -22.70 31.55
CA CYS A 580 -14.34 -23.34 32.85
C CYS A 580 -13.04 -23.54 33.64
N SER A 581 -11.88 -23.36 32.99
CA SER A 581 -10.58 -23.33 33.65
C SER A 581 -10.26 -21.97 34.29
N ASP A 582 -11.01 -20.90 34.02
CA ASP A 582 -10.88 -19.62 34.72
C ASP A 582 -11.43 -19.75 36.16
N PRO A 583 -10.59 -19.57 37.20
CA PRO A 583 -11.01 -19.70 38.59
C PRO A 583 -12.18 -18.79 38.98
N ARG A 584 -12.39 -17.68 38.27
CA ARG A 584 -13.47 -16.73 38.53
C ARG A 584 -14.86 -17.26 38.17
N VAL A 585 -14.95 -18.32 37.38
CA VAL A 585 -16.23 -18.94 36.93
C VAL A 585 -16.26 -20.46 37.06
N ALA A 586 -15.21 -21.09 37.60
CA ALA A 586 -15.10 -22.55 37.70
C ALA A 586 -16.26 -23.20 38.49
N ASP A 587 -16.75 -22.53 39.54
CA ASP A 587 -17.93 -22.94 40.31
C ASP A 587 -19.22 -22.95 39.48
N LEU A 588 -19.36 -22.05 38.49
CA LEU A 588 -20.51 -22.02 37.58
C LEU A 588 -20.54 -23.22 36.62
N CYS A 589 -19.37 -23.84 36.37
CA CYS A 589 -19.24 -25.00 35.50
C CYS A 589 -19.44 -26.34 36.21
N GLY A 590 -19.37 -26.37 37.54
CA GLY A 590 -19.52 -27.58 38.35
C GLY A 590 -20.97 -27.94 38.71
N GLY A 591 -21.93 -27.09 38.31
CA GLY A 591 -23.37 -27.22 38.58
C GLY A 591 -24.12 -28.16 37.65
#